data_AF-A0ABD0PWG7-F1
#
_entry.id   AF-A0ABD0PWG7-F1
#
_cell.length_a   1.000
_cell.length_b   1.000
_cell.length_c   1.000
_cell.angle_alpha   90.00
_cell.angle_beta   90.00
_cell.angle_gamma   90.00
#
_symmetry.space_group_name_H-M   'P 1'
#
loop_
_entity.id
_entity.type
_entity.pdbx_description
1 polymer ?
#
loop_
_entity_poly.entity_id
_entity_poly.type
_entity_poly.pdbx_seq_one_letter_code
_entity_poly.pdbx_strand_id
1 'polypeptide(L)'
;NQGYINASYIRMKVGTEELFYISAQGPLPGTQDNFWQMVWENKSDVIAMMTQEVERGRVKCHKYWPEKLDVHKETSRYQLHLDNYQMLGYFHIKVIKMVEKEVRS
;
A
#
# COMPACT_ATOMS: atom_id res chain seq x y z
N ASN A 1 -15.94 -10.40 -7.55
CA ASN A 1 -15.03 -9.57 -8.35
C ASN A 1 -13.71 -9.44 -7.60
N GLN A 2 -12.75 -10.34 -7.86
CA GLN A 2 -11.59 -10.58 -6.97
C GLN A 2 -10.26 -10.00 -7.45
N GLY A 3 -10.24 -9.09 -8.44
CA GLY A 3 -8.97 -8.57 -8.97
C GLY A 3 -9.00 -7.12 -9.48
N TYR A 4 -10.06 -6.35 -9.21
CA TYR A 4 -10.13 -4.97 -9.68
C TYR A 4 -9.71 -4.00 -8.58
N ILE A 5 -8.71 -3.18 -8.88
CA ILE A 5 -8.43 -1.93 -8.18
C ILE A 5 -8.56 -0.82 -9.20
N ASN A 6 -9.27 0.25 -8.80
CA ASN A 6 -9.30 1.47 -9.58
C ASN A 6 -7.94 2.16 -9.48
N ALA A 7 -7.11 1.93 -10.48
CA ALA A 7 -5.77 2.47 -10.60
C ALA A 7 -5.45 2.81 -12.06
N SER A 8 -4.61 3.83 -12.25
CA SER A 8 -4.14 4.31 -13.55
C SER A 8 -2.64 4.55 -13.51
N TYR A 9 -1.95 4.07 -14.55
CA TYR A 9 -0.54 4.39 -14.77
C TYR A 9 -0.40 5.82 -15.27
N ILE A 10 0.55 6.55 -14.70
CA ILE A 10 0.89 7.92 -15.07
C ILE A 10 2.38 7.96 -15.40
N ARG A 11 2.73 8.41 -16.60
CA ARG A 11 4.10 8.72 -17.03
C ARG A 11 4.20 10.21 -17.27
N MET A 12 5.20 10.85 -16.66
CA MET A 12 5.40 12.29 -16.78
C MET A 12 6.86 12.57 -17.11
N LYS A 13 7.12 13.32 -18.18
CA LYS A 13 8.46 13.80 -18.51
C LYS A 13 8.77 15.06 -17.70
N VAL A 14 9.88 15.05 -16.98
CA VAL A 14 10.37 16.19 -16.19
C VAL A 14 11.80 16.47 -16.62
N GLY A 15 11.98 17.44 -17.52
CA GLY A 15 13.26 17.67 -18.19
C GLY A 15 13.67 16.46 -19.03
N THR A 16 14.81 15.86 -18.70
CA THR A 16 15.33 14.65 -19.33
C THR A 16 14.88 13.35 -18.65
N GLU A 17 14.20 13.45 -17.50
CA GLU A 17 13.76 12.29 -16.72
C GLU A 17 12.32 11.91 -17.05
N GLU A 18 11.98 10.63 -16.89
CA GLU A 18 10.60 10.14 -16.92
C GLU A 18 10.23 9.60 -15.53
N LEU A 19 9.19 10.18 -14.92
CA LEU A 19 8.63 9.74 -13.66
C LEU A 19 7.44 8.81 -13.93
N PHE A 20 7.38 7.70 -13.20
CA PHE A 20 6.32 6.70 -13.31
C PHE A 20 5.57 6.59 -11.97
N TYR A 21 4.25 6.73 -12.05
CA TYR A 21 3.37 6.64 -10.89
C TYR A 21 2.18 5.72 -11.18
N ILE A 22 1.65 5.13 -10.11
CA ILE A 22 0.35 4.47 -10.12
C ILE A 22 -0.56 5.33 -9.25
N SER A 23 -1.52 6.01 -9.87
CA SER A 23 -2.58 6.68 -9.11
C SER A 23 -3.68 5.68 -8.83
N ALA A 24 -4.01 5.44 -7.56
CA ALA A 24 -5.00 4.47 -7.16
C ALA A 24 -5.92 5.03 -6.08
N GLN A 25 -7.15 4.51 -6.02
CA GLN A 25 -8.03 4.76 -4.87
C GLN A 25 -7.49 4.09 -3.61
N GLY A 26 -7.84 4.63 -2.43
CA GLY A 26 -7.62 3.94 -1.17
C GLY A 26 -8.32 2.56 -1.16
N PRO A 27 -7.71 1.52 -0.57
CA PRO A 27 -8.35 0.20 -0.49
C PRO A 27 -9.72 0.25 0.18
N LEU A 28 -10.66 -0.52 -0.38
CA LEU A 28 -12.00 -0.76 0.16
C LEU A 28 -11.97 -1.97 1.11
N PRO A 29 -13.00 -2.21 1.95
CA PRO A 29 -13.06 -3.43 2.74
C PRO A 29 -12.92 -4.67 1.85
N GLY A 30 -12.00 -5.56 2.18
CA GLY A 30 -11.79 -6.80 1.43
C GLY A 30 -10.95 -6.66 0.16
N THR A 31 -10.46 -5.47 -0.18
CA THR A 31 -9.56 -5.26 -1.35
C THR A 31 -8.13 -4.92 -0.98
N GLN A 32 -7.75 -5.02 0.31
CA GLN A 32 -6.38 -4.76 0.79
C GLN A 32 -5.36 -5.72 0.14
N ASP A 33 -5.74 -6.99 -0.01
CA ASP A 33 -4.89 -8.01 -0.62
C ASP A 33 -4.56 -7.69 -2.09
N ASN A 34 -5.59 -7.29 -2.86
CA ASN A 34 -5.41 -6.86 -4.24
C ASN A 34 -4.46 -5.65 -4.32
N PHE A 35 -4.47 -4.77 -3.31
CA PHE A 35 -3.65 -3.56 -3.31
C PHE A 35 -2.19 -3.92 -3.11
N TRP A 36 -1.88 -4.82 -2.18
CA TRP A 36 -0.53 -5.34 -2.01
C TRP A 36 -0.07 -6.19 -3.18
N GLN A 37 -0.96 -6.96 -3.80
CA GLN A 37 -0.64 -7.68 -5.03
C GLN A 37 -0.24 -6.70 -6.15
N MET A 38 -0.98 -5.61 -6.35
CA MET A 38 -0.64 -4.56 -7.32
C MET A 38 0.73 -3.92 -7.01
N VAL A 39 1.00 -3.61 -5.73
CA VAL A 39 2.28 -3.04 -5.28
C VAL A 39 3.45 -3.98 -5.60
N TRP A 40 3.29 -5.27 -5.30
CA TRP A 40 4.31 -6.30 -5.56
C TRP A 40 4.58 -6.51 -7.05
N GLU A 41 3.52 -6.72 -7.84
CA GLU A 41 3.61 -6.98 -9.29
C GLU A 41 4.24 -5.80 -10.04
N ASN A 42 3.99 -4.57 -9.59
CA ASN A 42 4.56 -3.35 -10.15
C ASN A 42 5.91 -2.95 -9.54
N LYS A 43 6.47 -3.74 -8.60
CA LYS A 43 7.74 -3.44 -7.92
C LYS A 43 7.76 -2.02 -7.33
N SER A 44 6.66 -1.62 -6.70
CA SER A 44 6.52 -0.28 -6.12
C SER A 44 7.09 -0.25 -4.71
N ASP A 45 8.24 0.42 -4.53
CA ASP A 45 8.93 0.51 -3.24
C ASP A 45 8.37 1.62 -2.32
N VAL A 46 7.63 2.58 -2.88
CA VAL A 46 7.12 3.76 -2.16
C VAL A 46 5.62 3.92 -2.39
N ILE A 47 4.89 4.11 -1.28
CA ILE A 47 3.45 4.42 -1.28
C ILE A 47 3.24 5.78 -0.61
N ALA A 48 2.70 6.74 -1.36
CA ALA A 48 2.32 8.05 -0.84
C ALA A 48 0.80 8.10 -0.57
N MET A 49 0.40 7.88 0.68
CA MET A 49 -1.00 7.99 1.08
C MET A 49 -1.35 9.44 1.46
N MET A 50 -2.17 10.08 0.63
CA MET A 50 -2.48 11.51 0.72
C MET A 50 -3.78 11.83 1.52
N THR A 51 -4.35 10.86 2.22
CA THR A 51 -5.61 10.99 2.97
C THR A 51 -5.51 10.31 4.33
N GLN A 52 -6.31 10.75 5.30
CA GLN A 52 -6.48 10.01 6.56
C GLN A 52 -7.43 8.82 6.38
N GLU A 53 -7.41 7.85 7.28
CA GLU A 53 -8.36 6.72 7.24
C GLU A 53 -9.81 7.20 7.32
N VAL A 54 -10.06 8.20 8.17
CA VAL A 54 -11.36 8.83 8.40
C VAL A 54 -11.21 10.33 8.31
N GLU A 55 -12.04 10.97 7.49
CA GLU A 55 -12.12 12.43 7.38
C GLU A 55 -13.56 12.88 7.60
N ARG A 56 -13.77 13.84 8.50
CA ARG A 56 -15.11 14.39 8.82
C ARG A 56 -16.14 13.28 9.13
N GLY A 57 -15.73 12.24 9.85
CA GLY A 57 -16.57 11.11 10.23
C GLY A 57 -16.87 10.11 9.12
N ARG A 58 -16.26 10.24 7.93
CA ARG A 58 -16.42 9.29 6.82
C ARG A 58 -15.13 8.54 6.56
N VAL A 59 -15.23 7.21 6.41
CA VAL A 59 -14.11 6.37 6.01
C VAL A 59 -13.69 6.75 4.58
N LYS A 60 -12.42 7.10 4.41
CA LYS A 60 -11.81 7.43 3.12
C LYS A 60 -10.93 6.31 2.59
N CYS A 61 -10.30 5.57 3.49
CA CYS A 61 -9.37 4.51 3.14
C CYS A 61 -9.36 3.46 4.24
N HIS A 62 -9.57 2.20 3.88
CA HIS A 62 -9.41 1.12 4.83
C HIS A 62 -7.94 0.82 5.04
N LYS A 63 -7.53 0.76 6.31
CA LYS A 63 -6.18 0.44 6.72
C LYS A 63 -5.69 -0.85 6.04
N TYR A 64 -4.56 -0.75 5.36
CA TYR A 64 -3.98 -1.85 4.61
C TYR A 64 -2.59 -2.26 5.12
N TRP A 65 -2.01 -1.58 6.09
CA TRP A 65 -0.67 -1.86 6.65
C TRP A 65 -0.72 -2.56 8.03
N PRO A 66 0.36 -3.25 8.45
CA PRO A 66 0.55 -3.69 9.84
C PRO A 66 0.68 -2.51 10.81
N GLU A 67 0.08 -2.63 11.99
CA GLU A 67 0.03 -1.53 12.98
C GLU A 67 1.12 -1.60 14.04
N LYS A 68 1.63 -2.81 14.31
CA LYS A 68 2.58 -3.08 15.38
C LYS A 68 3.79 -3.82 14.82
N LEU A 69 4.95 -3.57 15.42
CA LEU A 69 6.23 -4.16 14.99
C LEU A 69 6.26 -5.69 15.16
N ASP A 70 5.55 -6.20 16.16
CA ASP A 70 5.49 -7.63 16.53
C ASP A 70 4.33 -8.39 15.86
N VAL A 71 3.43 -7.69 15.17
CA VAL A 71 2.26 -8.28 14.53
C VAL A 71 2.33 -8.07 13.03
N HIS A 72 2.61 -9.14 12.30
CA HIS A 72 2.52 -9.12 10.84
C HIS A 72 1.06 -9.11 10.39
N LYS A 73 0.81 -8.43 9.27
CA LYS A 73 -0.49 -8.49 8.59
C LYS A 73 -0.43 -9.57 7.54
N GLU A 74 -1.37 -10.50 7.65
CA GLU A 74 -1.58 -11.56 6.67
C GLU A 74 -2.35 -11.04 5.45
N THR A 75 -1.88 -11.41 4.27
CA THR A 75 -2.61 -11.35 3.00
C THR A 75 -2.69 -12.76 2.40
N SER A 76 -3.38 -12.93 1.29
CA SER A 76 -3.51 -14.23 0.63
C SER A 76 -2.17 -14.84 0.22
N ARG A 77 -1.20 -14.04 -0.25
CA ARG A 77 0.10 -14.53 -0.77
C ARG A 77 1.32 -14.02 -0.02
N TYR A 78 1.17 -12.99 0.79
CA TYR A 78 2.28 -12.27 1.40
C TYR A 78 2.07 -12.07 2.90
N GLN A 79 3.17 -11.90 3.63
CA GLN A 79 3.19 -11.39 4.99
C GLN A 79 3.80 -9.98 4.99
N LEU A 80 3.15 -9.06 5.70
CA LEU A 80 3.60 -7.68 5.83
C LEU A 80 4.08 -7.43 7.25
N HIS A 81 5.34 -7.05 7.39
CA HIS A 81 5.98 -6.76 8.67
C HIS A 81 6.23 -5.25 8.77
N LEU A 82 5.83 -4.64 9.89
CA LEU A 82 6.21 -3.27 10.17
C LEU A 82 7.60 -3.29 10.80
N ASP A 83 8.61 -2.80 10.09
CA ASP A 83 9.98 -2.78 10.60
C ASP A 83 10.29 -1.47 11.34
N ASN A 84 9.67 -0.37 10.91
CA ASN A 84 9.83 0.93 11.55
C ASN A 84 8.55 1.77 11.41
N TYR A 85 8.30 2.61 12.41
CA TYR A 85 7.22 3.59 12.40
C TYR A 85 7.68 4.89 13.04
N GLN A 86 7.58 5.98 12.28
CA GLN A 86 7.91 7.32 12.73
C GLN A 86 6.72 8.25 12.49
N MET A 87 6.40 9.03 13.51
CA MET A 87 5.45 10.13 13.41
C MET A 87 6.24 11.42 13.30
N LEU A 88 6.08 12.12 12.18
CA LEU A 88 6.61 13.46 11.96
C LEU A 88 5.45 14.45 12.00
N GLY A 89 5.74 15.75 12.02
CA GLY A 89 4.73 16.79 12.30
C GLY A 89 3.45 16.71 11.47
N TYR A 90 3.54 16.36 10.19
CA TYR A 90 2.40 16.33 9.27
C TYR A 90 2.12 14.98 8.62
N PHE A 91 3.01 13.99 8.80
CA PHE A 91 2.88 12.71 8.13
C PHE A 91 3.56 11.59 8.91
N HIS A 92 3.21 10.37 8.57
CA HIS A 92 3.75 9.15 9.14
C HIS A 92 4.66 8.47 8.12
N ILE A 93 5.80 7.97 8.59
CA ILE A 93 6.66 7.08 7.81
C ILE A 93 6.54 5.68 8.40
N LYS A 94 6.21 4.71 7.53
CA LYS A 94 6.18 3.28 7.88
C LYS A 94 7.11 2.54 6.94
N VAL A 95 8.08 1.83 7.49
CA VAL A 95 8.91 0.90 6.72
C VAL A 95 8.23 -0.46 6.85
N ILE A 96 7.76 -0.98 5.73
CA ILE A 96 7.02 -2.23 5.67
C ILE A 96 7.83 -3.21 4.83
N LYS A 97 8.20 -4.34 5.43
CA LYS A 97 8.79 -5.46 4.72
C LYS A 97 7.70 -6.41 4.28
N MET A 98 7.71 -6.74 3.00
CA MET A 98 6.77 -7.67 2.37
C MET A 98 7.51 -8.96 2.02
N VAL A 99 6.97 -10.11 2.45
CA VAL A 99 7.56 -11.44 2.22
C VAL A 99 6.52 -12.33 1.54
N GLU A 100 6.86 -12.93 0.41
CA GLU A 100 6.01 -13.93 -0.24
C GLU A 100 6.00 -15.23 0.56
N LYS A 101 4.82 -15.79 0.77
CA LYS A 101 4.66 -17.05 1.50
C LYS A 101 5.18 -18.18 0.63
N GLU A 102 6.00 -19.05 1.22
CA GLU A 102 6.33 -20.32 0.57
C GLU A 102 5.04 -21.13 0.41
N VAL A 103 4.64 -21.34 -0.84
CA VAL A 103 3.57 -22.28 -1.16
C VAL A 103 4.15 -23.67 -0.89
N ARG A 104 3.76 -24.30 0.22
CA ARG A 104 3.98 -25.74 0.39
C ARG A 104 3.16 -26.45 -0.69
N SER A 105 3.85 -26.90 -1.74
CA SER A 105 3.34 -27.81 -2.76
C SER A 105 2.89 -29.13 -2.17
#